data_AF-A0A2G5TMQ5-F1
#
_entry.id   AF-A0A2G5TMQ5-F1
#
_cell.length_a   1.000
_cell.length_b   1.000
_cell.length_c   1.000
_cell.angle_alpha   90.00
_cell.angle_beta   90.00
_cell.angle_gamma   90.00
#
_symmetry.space_group_name_H-M   'P 1'
#
loop_
_entity.id
_entity.type
_entity.pdbx_description
1 polymer ?
#
loop_
_entity_poly.entity_id
_entity_poly.type
_entity_poly.pdbx_seq_one_letter_code
_entity_poly.pdbx_strand_id
1 'polypeptide(L)'
;MWKESDHLGIIALVRALNIRIRIEYMDRNAAPNGGTHHNLPDGHDNATFTPDITLLYRPGHYDLIYKAPLAETSKPALPTVA
;
A
#
# COMPACT_ATOMS: atom_id res chain seq x y z
N MET A 1 -4.14 9.93 24.27
CA MET A 1 -3.64 8.62 23.79
C MET A 1 -4.82 7.65 23.78
N TRP A 2 -4.84 6.65 22.89
CA TRP A 2 -6.00 5.76 22.59
C TRP A 2 -7.05 6.28 21.59
N LYS A 3 -6.73 7.31 20.79
CA LYS A 3 -7.62 7.74 19.70
C LYS A 3 -7.18 7.05 18.41
N GLU A 4 -8.12 6.35 17.77
CA GLU A 4 -7.88 5.77 16.45
C GLU A 4 -7.47 6.88 15.48
N SER A 5 -6.43 6.62 14.69
CA SER A 5 -6.04 7.54 13.63
C SER A 5 -7.04 7.44 12.50
N ASP A 6 -7.83 8.50 12.34
CA ASP A 6 -8.70 8.69 11.19
C ASP A 6 -7.87 9.07 9.95
N HIS A 7 -8.48 9.01 8.77
CA HIS A 7 -7.88 9.37 7.48
C HIS A 7 -7.18 10.74 7.52
N LEU A 8 -7.76 11.73 8.20
CA LEU A 8 -7.15 13.05 8.36
C LEU A 8 -5.81 13.02 9.11
N GLY A 9 -5.69 12.18 10.13
CA GLY A 9 -4.44 12.03 10.90
C GLY A 9 -3.34 11.43 10.04
N ILE A 10 -3.69 10.45 9.21
CA ILE A 10 -2.76 9.81 8.27
C ILE A 10 -2.29 10.83 7.22
N ILE A 11 -3.20 11.62 6.65
CA ILE A 11 -2.86 12.68 5.67
C ILE A 11 -1.91 13.71 6.29
N ALA A 12 -2.21 14.16 7.53
CA ALA A 12 -1.37 15.11 8.24
C ALA A 12 0.04 14.55 8.50
N LEU A 13 0.15 13.28 8.89
CA LEU A 13 1.42 12.59 9.12
C LEU A 13 2.23 12.46 7.82
N VAL A 14 1.58 12.05 6.72
CA VAL A 14 2.20 11.94 5.39
C VAL A 14 2.79 13.28 4.97
N ARG A 15 2.03 14.38 5.13
CA ARG A 15 2.49 15.73 4.79
C ARG A 15 3.60 16.24 5.72
N ALA A 16 3.52 15.95 7.02
CA ALA A 16 4.51 16.40 7.99
C ALA A 16 5.86 15.67 7.85
N LEU A 17 5.83 14.37 7.57
CA LEU A 17 7.03 13.54 7.42
C LEU A 17 7.51 13.42 5.97
N ASN A 18 6.74 13.94 5.01
CA ASN A 18 7.01 13.83 3.57
C ASN A 18 7.22 12.38 3.11
N ILE A 19 6.40 11.46 3.63
CA ILE A 19 6.43 10.03 3.31
C ILE A 19 5.33 9.69 2.30
N ARG A 20 5.56 8.70 1.44
CA ARG A 20 4.58 8.24 0.47
C ARG A 20 3.91 6.97 0.95
N ILE A 21 2.60 7.03 1.16
CA ILE A 21 1.82 5.88 1.66
C ILE A 21 0.79 5.48 0.61
N ARG A 22 0.66 4.18 0.38
CA ARG A 22 -0.49 3.60 -0.35
C ARG A 22 -1.38 2.86 0.63
N ILE A 23 -2.67 3.21 0.63
CA ILE A 23 -3.69 2.51 1.40
C ILE A 23 -4.51 1.66 0.43
N GLU A 24 -4.41 0.34 0.55
CA GLU A 24 -5.24 -0.63 -0.17
C GLU A 24 -6.51 -0.88 0.65
N TYR A 25 -7.68 -0.85 0.01
CA TYR A 25 -8.96 -1.10 0.68
C TYR A 25 -9.40 -2.53 0.37
N MET A 26 -9.67 -3.31 1.43
CA MET A 26 -10.22 -4.66 1.25
C MET A 26 -11.63 -4.62 0.64
N ASP A 27 -12.41 -3.59 0.99
CA ASP A 27 -13.74 -3.33 0.44
C ASP A 27 -13.71 -2.07 -0.43
N ARG A 28 -14.10 -2.21 -1.70
CA ARG A 28 -14.17 -1.12 -2.68
C ARG A 28 -15.17 -0.02 -2.28
N ASN A 29 -16.15 -0.35 -1.45
CA ASN A 29 -17.16 0.60 -0.98
C ASN A 29 -16.64 1.49 0.16
N ALA A 30 -15.50 1.13 0.77
CA ALA A 30 -14.87 1.88 1.84
C ALA A 30 -13.83 2.90 1.33
N ALA A 31 -13.47 2.86 0.04
CA ALA A 31 -12.50 3.78 -0.53
C ALA A 31 -13.15 5.14 -0.84
N PRO A 32 -12.54 6.27 -0.42
CA PRO A 32 -13.09 7.62 -0.66
C PRO A 32 -13.33 7.94 -2.13
N ASN A 33 -12.55 7.31 -3.02
CA ASN A 33 -12.56 7.57 -4.47
C ASN A 33 -13.21 6.41 -5.27
N GLY A 34 -13.81 5.41 -4.59
CA GLY A 34 -14.34 4.20 -5.24
C GLY A 34 -13.28 3.30 -5.92
N GLY A 35 -12.00 3.61 -5.73
CA GLY A 35 -10.86 2.83 -6.23
C GLY A 35 -10.47 1.70 -5.28
N THR A 36 -9.61 0.79 -5.72
CA THR A 36 -9.06 -0.27 -4.83
C THR A 36 -7.98 0.25 -3.88
N HIS A 37 -7.40 1.41 -4.19
CA HIS A 37 -6.32 2.01 -3.42
C HIS A 37 -6.41 3.54 -3.38
N HIS A 38 -5.80 4.12 -2.37
CA HIS A 38 -5.65 5.56 -2.18
C HIS A 38 -4.17 5.88 -1.95
N ASN A 39 -3.61 6.77 -2.77
CA ASN A 39 -2.22 7.17 -2.72
C ASN A 39 -2.09 8.53 -2.04
N LEU A 40 -1.21 8.61 -1.06
CA LEU A 40 -0.89 9.83 -0.33
C LEU A 40 0.58 10.19 -0.53
N PRO A 41 0.92 11.44 -0.87
CA PRO A 41 0.03 12.61 -1.04
C PRO A 41 -0.79 12.58 -2.34
N ASP A 42 -1.97 13.22 -2.32
CA ASP A 42 -2.86 13.37 -3.48
C ASP A 42 -2.17 14.17 -4.61
N GLY A 43 -2.43 13.81 -5.87
CA GLY A 43 -1.91 14.52 -7.05
C GLY A 43 -0.79 13.80 -7.81
N HIS A 44 -0.44 12.58 -7.41
CA HIS A 44 0.46 11.72 -8.16
C HIS A 44 -0.29 10.73 -9.04
N ASP A 45 0.15 10.60 -10.29
CA ASP A 45 -0.35 9.55 -11.19
C ASP A 45 -0.02 8.16 -10.64
N ASN A 46 -1.01 7.26 -10.66
CA ASN A 46 -0.88 5.90 -10.16
C ASN A 46 0.25 5.10 -10.83
N ALA A 47 0.60 5.46 -12.07
CA ALA A 47 1.67 4.82 -12.84
C ALA A 47 3.09 5.19 -12.36
N THR A 48 3.26 6.36 -11.75
CA THR A 48 4.57 6.88 -11.31
C THR A 48 4.73 6.84 -9.79
N PHE A 49 3.66 6.55 -9.06
CA PHE A 49 3.68 6.52 -7.60
C PHE A 49 4.32 5.24 -7.05
N THR A 50 5.52 5.37 -6.48
CA THR A 50 6.19 4.32 -5.69
C THR A 50 5.94 4.57 -4.19
N PRO A 51 5.08 3.78 -3.53
CA PRO A 51 4.86 3.91 -2.09
C PRO A 51 6.08 3.44 -1.30
N ASP A 52 6.44 4.18 -0.26
CA ASP A 52 7.45 3.75 0.73
C ASP A 52 6.81 2.75 1.71
N ILE A 53 5.53 2.97 2.03
CA ILE A 53 4.75 2.14 2.95
C ILE A 53 3.42 1.78 2.29
N THR A 54 3.04 0.51 2.39
CA THR A 54 1.73 0.05 1.94
C THR A 54 0.92 -0.44 3.14
N LEU A 55 -0.27 0.13 3.32
CA LEU A 55 -1.20 -0.22 4.38
C LEU A 55 -2.43 -0.90 3.78
N LEU A 56 -2.98 -1.89 4.47
CA LEU A 56 -4.28 -2.48 4.18
C LEU A 56 -5.31 -1.91 5.17
N TYR A 57 -6.35 -1.29 4.63
CA TYR A 57 -7.46 -0.81 5.42
C TYR A 57 -8.58 -1.86 5.51
N ARG A 58 -8.98 -2.14 6.74
CA ARG A 58 -10.17 -2.89 7.14
C ARG A 58 -11.01 -2.00 8.05
N PRO A 59 -12.34 -2.22 8.17
CA PRO A 59 -13.18 -1.40 9.05
C PRO A 59 -12.60 -1.31 10.48
N GLY A 60 -12.11 -0.13 10.87
CA GLY A 60 -11.49 0.12 12.18
C GLY A 60 -10.04 -0.36 12.33
N HIS A 61 -9.35 -0.77 11.26
CA HIS A 61 -7.97 -1.28 11.38
C HIS A 61 -7.09 -1.01 10.16
N TYR A 62 -5.81 -0.74 10.42
CA TYR A 62 -4.77 -0.60 9.40
C TYR A 62 -3.67 -1.62 9.65
N ASP A 63 -3.44 -2.51 8.70
CA ASP A 63 -2.33 -3.47 8.73
C ASP A 63 -1.21 -3.01 7.81
N LEU A 64 0.04 -3.28 8.21
CA LEU A 64 1.20 -3.07 7.35
C LEU A 64 1.37 -4.28 6.42
N ILE A 65 1.36 -4.04 5.11
CA ILE A 65 1.55 -5.09 4.10
C ILE A 65 2.80 -4.83 3.28
N TYR A 66 3.48 -5.92 2.91
CA TYR A 66 4.65 -5.88 2.04
C TYR A 66 4.30 -6.56 0.72
N LYS A 67 4.72 -5.96 -0.39
CA LYS A 67 4.66 -6.66 -1.67
C LYS A 67 5.61 -7.85 -1.64
N ALA A 68 5.14 -8.99 -2.10
CA ALA A 68 6.02 -10.12 -2.34
C ALA A 68 7.15 -9.66 -3.28
N PRO A 69 8.42 -9.99 -2.98
CA PRO A 69 9.47 -9.79 -3.95
C PRO A 69 9.07 -10.53 -5.23
N LEU A 70 9.24 -9.88 -6.38
CA LEU A 70 9.01 -10.51 -7.68
C LEU A 70 9.80 -11.81 -7.67
N ALA A 71 9.10 -12.94 -7.56
CA ALA A 71 9.75 -14.24 -7.61
C ALA A 71 10.46 -14.29 -8.96
N GLU A 72 11.80 -14.24 -8.94
CA GLU A 72 12.58 -14.54 -10.12
C GLU A 72 12.13 -15.93 -10.56
N THR A 73 11.49 -16.00 -11.73
CA THR A 73 11.17 -17.27 -12.37
C THR A 73 12.45 -17.88 -12.91
N SER A 74 13.47 -18.11 -12.07
CA SER A 74 14.60 -18.96 -12.41
C SER A 74 14.14 -20.40 -12.21
N LYS A 75 13.42 -20.91 -13.22
CA LYS A 75 13.19 -22.33 -13.42
C LYS A 75 14.52 -23.07 -13.21
N PRO A 76 14.66 -24.00 -12.24
CA PRO A 76 15.90 -24.76 -12.11
C PRO A 76 16.01 -25.65 -13.34
N ALA A 77 17.06 -25.44 -14.14
CA ALA A 77 17.42 -26.36 -15.21
C ALA A 77 17.78 -27.70 -14.56
N LEU A 78 16.99 -28.74 -14.85
CA LEU A 78 17.31 -30.11 -14.47
C LEU A 78 18.72 -30.44 -15.00
N PRO A 79 19.64 -30.98 -14.18
CA PRO A 79 20.89 -31.49 -14.71
C PRO A 79 20.56 -32.72 -15.57
N THR A 80 20.79 -32.61 -16.88
CA THR A 80 20.90 -33.77 -17.77
C THR A 80 22.11 -34.57 -17.30
N VAL A 81 21.85 -35.67 -16.58
CA VAL A 81 22.86 -36.67 -16.26
C VAL A 81 23.28 -37.32 -17.59
N ALA A 82 24.57 -37.20 -17.91
CA ALA A 82 25.21 -37.82 -19.05
C ALA A 82 25.41 -39.33 -18.85
#